data_AF-A0A9J5XEW6-F1
#
_entry.id   AF-A0A9J5XEW6-F1
#
_cell.length_a   1.000
_cell.length_b   1.000
_cell.length_c   1.000
_cell.angle_alpha   90.00
_cell.angle_beta   90.00
_cell.angle_gamma   90.00
#
_symmetry.space_group_name_H-M   'P 1'
#
loop_
_entity.id
_entity.type
_entity.pdbx_description
1 polymer ?
#
loop_
_entity_poly.entity_id
_entity_poly.type
_entity_poly.pdbx_seq_one_letter_code
_entity_poly.pdbx_strand_id
1 'polypeptide(L)'
;MAHRKFKNRTYLSVSDRKFILYKRVTSLFKKAQKLSNLCDVQIGITIFSSDEILLRPSETEAREKVQIKKKELRNWNKSMGTKNMELLFNEVIEGKSTHELDVEELKGLIKLCALKNAKVAE
;
A
#
# COMPACT_ATOMS: atom_id res chain seq x y z
N MET A 1 -21.15 31.81 -20.48
CA MET A 1 -21.79 32.53 -19.35
C MET A 1 -20.99 32.26 -18.08
N ALA A 2 -20.32 33.26 -17.52
CA ALA A 2 -19.48 33.08 -16.34
C ALA A 2 -20.33 33.11 -15.05
N HIS A 3 -20.29 32.05 -14.26
CA HIS A 3 -21.01 31.99 -12.98
C HIS A 3 -20.44 33.00 -11.97
N ARG A 4 -21.33 33.81 -11.38
CA ARG A 4 -21.04 34.79 -10.31
C ARG A 4 -20.28 34.10 -9.16
N LYS A 5 -19.16 34.67 -8.71
CA LYS A 5 -18.40 34.19 -7.54
C LYS A 5 -19.32 34.15 -6.31
N PHE A 6 -19.65 32.95 -5.85
CA PHE A 6 -20.34 32.75 -4.58
C PHE A 6 -19.34 32.94 -3.44
N LYS A 7 -19.56 33.95 -2.59
CA LYS A 7 -18.85 34.08 -1.30
C LYS A 7 -19.23 32.89 -0.40
N ASN A 8 -18.36 32.48 0.51
CA ASN A 8 -18.69 31.49 1.56
C ASN A 8 -19.83 32.07 2.43
N ARG A 9 -21.08 31.75 2.11
CA ARG A 9 -22.28 32.24 2.80
C ARG A 9 -22.84 31.14 3.71
N THR A 10 -23.21 31.54 4.91
CA THR A 10 -23.89 30.74 5.94
C THR A 10 -25.42 30.67 5.75
N TYR A 11 -26.02 31.60 5.01
CA TYR A 11 -27.47 31.65 4.75
C TYR A 11 -27.82 31.07 3.38
N LEU A 12 -28.10 29.77 3.36
CA LEU A 12 -28.63 29.01 2.23
C LEU A 12 -29.72 28.06 2.75
N SER A 13 -30.73 27.75 1.93
CA SER A 13 -31.75 26.77 2.29
C SER A 13 -31.13 25.39 2.54
N VAL A 14 -31.79 24.51 3.30
CA VAL A 14 -31.31 23.13 3.54
C VAL A 14 -31.07 22.40 2.21
N SER A 15 -32.00 22.54 1.26
CA SER A 15 -31.93 21.95 -0.08
C SER A 15 -30.74 22.48 -0.89
N ASP A 16 -30.52 23.80 -0.88
CA ASP A 16 -29.38 24.40 -1.60
C ASP A 16 -28.05 23.98 -0.99
N ARG A 17 -27.97 23.88 0.34
CA ARG A 17 -26.77 23.39 1.04
C ARG A 17 -26.46 21.95 0.65
N LYS A 18 -27.47 21.08 0.61
CA LYS A 18 -27.30 19.68 0.20
C LYS A 18 -26.85 19.55 -1.26
N PHE A 19 -27.46 20.32 -2.16
CA PHE A 19 -27.07 20.36 -3.57
C PHE A 19 -25.62 20.85 -3.77
N ILE A 20 -25.23 21.93 -3.09
CA ILE A 20 -23.87 22.48 -3.16
C ILE A 20 -22.86 21.51 -2.56
N LEU A 21 -23.19 20.85 -1.45
CA LEU A 21 -22.36 19.83 -0.83
C LEU A 21 -22.11 18.69 -1.82
N TYR A 22 -23.17 18.09 -2.37
CA TYR A 22 -23.06 16.98 -3.33
C TYR A 22 -22.20 17.35 -4.55
N LYS A 23 -22.42 18.55 -5.12
CA LYS A 23 -21.62 19.06 -6.25
C LYS A 23 -20.13 19.21 -5.87
N ARG A 24 -19.83 19.77 -4.69
CA ARG A 24 -18.45 19.97 -4.22
C ARG A 24 -17.77 18.65 -3.88
N VAL A 25 -18.44 17.74 -3.19
CA VAL A 25 -17.93 16.41 -2.84
C VAL A 25 -17.60 15.61 -4.11
N THR A 26 -18.50 15.60 -5.09
CA THR A 26 -18.25 14.95 -6.38
C THR A 26 -17.02 15.52 -7.08
N SER A 27 -16.86 16.86 -7.08
CA SER A 27 -15.70 17.50 -7.67
C SER A 27 -14.40 17.21 -6.91
N LEU A 28 -14.48 17.12 -5.58
CA LEU A 28 -13.36 16.81 -4.71
C LEU A 28 -12.85 15.39 -4.97
N PHE A 29 -13.75 14.41 -5.05
CA PHE A 29 -13.39 13.02 -5.37
C PHE A 29 -12.73 12.90 -6.74
N LYS A 30 -13.22 13.62 -7.76
CA LYS A 30 -12.56 13.66 -9.08
C LYS A 30 -11.14 14.23 -9.00
N LYS A 31 -10.93 15.29 -8.22
CA LYS A 31 -9.60 15.89 -8.04
C LYS A 31 -8.66 14.97 -7.26
N ALA A 32 -9.16 14.35 -6.20
CA ALA A 32 -8.40 13.39 -5.39
C ALA A 32 -7.97 12.19 -6.23
N GLN A 33 -8.86 11.63 -7.06
CA GLN A 33 -8.50 10.54 -7.96
C GLN A 33 -7.43 10.95 -8.97
N LYS A 34 -7.55 12.16 -9.56
CA LYS A 34 -6.49 12.68 -10.45
C LYS A 34 -5.14 12.82 -9.73
N LEU A 35 -5.14 13.36 -8.51
CA LEU A 35 -3.93 13.52 -7.71
C LEU A 35 -3.30 12.17 -7.35
N SER A 36 -4.14 11.21 -6.94
CA SER A 36 -3.73 9.84 -6.63
C SER A 36 -3.01 9.20 -7.83
N ASN A 37 -3.59 9.35 -9.04
CA ASN A 37 -3.00 8.80 -10.25
C ASN A 37 -1.72 9.54 -10.70
N LEU A 38 -1.68 10.88 -10.60
CA LEU A 38 -0.55 11.68 -11.08
C LEU A 38 0.70 11.52 -10.20
N CYS A 39 0.50 11.35 -8.89
CA CYS A 39 1.59 11.28 -7.93
C CYS A 39 1.84 9.87 -7.39
N ASP A 40 1.08 8.87 -7.87
CA ASP A 40 1.10 7.49 -7.37
C ASP A 40 0.96 7.40 -5.84
N VAL A 41 0.03 8.19 -5.29
CA VAL A 41 -0.24 8.25 -3.84
C VAL A 41 -1.62 7.69 -3.51
N GLN A 42 -1.76 6.99 -2.40
CA GLN A 42 -3.05 6.57 -1.87
C GLN A 42 -3.69 7.70 -1.07
N ILE A 43 -4.95 8.04 -1.39
CA ILE A 43 -5.68 9.15 -0.76
C ILE A 43 -6.97 8.61 -0.13
N GLY A 44 -7.19 8.95 1.14
CA GLY A 44 -8.43 8.75 1.87
C GLY A 44 -9.10 10.07 2.23
N ILE A 45 -10.42 10.15 2.09
CA ILE A 45 -11.25 11.32 2.38
C ILE A 45 -12.44 10.86 3.22
N THR A 46 -12.62 11.51 4.38
CA THR A 46 -13.78 11.31 5.26
C THR A 46 -14.49 12.65 5.43
N ILE A 47 -15.79 12.69 5.17
CA ILE A 47 -16.61 13.89 5.31
C ILE A 47 -17.75 13.58 6.26
N PHE A 48 -17.83 14.35 7.34
CA PHE A 48 -18.93 14.29 8.30
C PHE A 48 -19.95 15.36 7.93
N SER A 49 -21.16 14.94 7.56
CA SER A 49 -22.32 15.81 7.39
C SER A 49 -23.30 15.58 8.54
N SER A 50 -24.23 16.52 8.74
CA SER A 50 -25.32 16.37 9.72
C SER A 50 -26.19 15.14 9.44
N ASP A 51 -26.30 14.73 8.18
CA ASP A 51 -27.21 13.66 7.74
C ASP A 51 -26.50 12.32 7.53
N GLU A 52 -25.20 12.33 7.22
CA GLU A 52 -24.46 11.12 6.81
C GLU A 52 -22.93 11.31 6.86
N ILE A 53 -22.21 10.20 6.95
CA ILE A 53 -20.75 10.15 6.80
C ILE A 53 -20.43 9.65 5.39
N LEU A 54 -19.72 10.46 4.61
CA LEU A 54 -19.24 10.07 3.29
C LEU A 54 -17.76 9.67 3.39
N LEU A 55 -17.49 8.39 3.13
CA LEU A 55 -16.16 7.81 3.17
C LEU A 55 -15.69 7.44 1.75
N ARG A 56 -14.45 7.81 1.40
CA ARG A 56 -13.78 7.32 0.20
C ARG A 56 -12.28 7.07 0.42
N PRO A 57 -11.72 5.93 0.00
CA PRO A 57 -12.42 4.72 -0.47
C PRO A 57 -13.33 4.13 0.62
N SER A 58 -14.26 3.25 0.28
CA SER A 58 -15.13 2.63 1.28
C SER A 58 -14.30 1.86 2.33
N GLU A 59 -14.87 1.56 3.50
CA GLU A 59 -14.12 0.84 4.54
C GLU A 59 -13.61 -0.52 4.04
N THR A 60 -14.43 -1.23 3.27
CA THR A 60 -14.07 -2.51 2.66
C THR A 60 -12.94 -2.36 1.64
N GLU A 61 -13.02 -1.37 0.75
CA GLU A 61 -11.96 -1.06 -0.21
C GLU A 61 -10.64 -0.65 0.49
N ALA A 62 -10.73 0.13 1.56
CA ALA A 62 -9.56 0.52 2.35
C ALA A 62 -8.88 -0.70 2.99
N ARG A 63 -9.67 -1.61 3.58
CA ARG A 63 -9.18 -2.87 4.17
C ARG A 63 -8.55 -3.77 3.12
N GLU A 64 -9.17 -3.91 1.96
CA GLU A 64 -8.64 -4.71 0.85
C GLU A 64 -7.27 -4.19 0.39
N LYS A 65 -7.14 -2.88 0.16
CA LYS A 65 -5.86 -2.26 -0.22
C LYS A 65 -4.76 -2.50 0.81
N VAL A 66 -5.08 -2.40 2.10
CA VAL A 66 -4.13 -2.72 3.18
C VAL A 66 -3.70 -4.18 3.13
N GLN A 67 -4.63 -5.11 2.89
CA GLN A 67 -4.31 -6.54 2.83
C GLN A 67 -3.45 -6.90 1.61
N ILE A 68 -3.73 -6.30 0.45
CA ILE A 68 -2.91 -6.47 -0.76
C ILE A 68 -1.49 -5.98 -0.50
N LYS A 69 -1.33 -4.75 0.03
CA LYS A 69 -0.01 -4.19 0.33
C LYS A 69 0.76 -5.04 1.35
N LYS A 70 0.07 -5.57 2.37
CA LYS A 70 0.65 -6.52 3.33
C LYS A 70 1.11 -7.81 2.66
N LYS A 71 0.35 -8.37 1.72
CA LYS A 71 0.74 -9.56 0.95
C LYS A 71 1.97 -9.29 0.08
N GLU A 72 1.99 -8.18 -0.64
CA GLU A 72 3.14 -7.74 -1.43
C GLU A 72 4.40 -7.62 -0.57
N LEU A 73 4.30 -6.95 0.59
CA LEU A 73 5.43 -6.78 1.50
C LEU A 73 5.94 -8.12 2.04
N ARG A 74 5.04 -9.05 2.39
CA ARG A 74 5.42 -10.41 2.79
C ARG A 74 6.15 -11.16 1.69
N ASN A 75 5.66 -11.07 0.46
CA ASN A 75 6.28 -11.75 -0.69
C ASN A 75 7.65 -11.14 -1.01
N TRP A 76 7.76 -9.82 -0.97
CA TRP A 76 9.01 -9.09 -1.16
C TRP A 76 10.06 -9.50 -0.11
N ASN A 77 9.69 -9.51 1.17
CA ASN A 77 10.57 -9.96 2.25
C ASN A 77 11.06 -11.40 2.06
N LYS A 78 10.17 -12.31 1.64
CA LYS A 78 10.54 -13.71 1.33
C LYS A 78 11.55 -13.78 0.18
N SER A 79 11.28 -13.06 -0.93
CA SER A 79 12.17 -13.05 -2.09
C SER A 79 13.54 -12.44 -1.79
N MET A 80 13.58 -11.40 -0.96
CA MET A 80 14.83 -10.80 -0.52
C MET A 80 15.61 -11.77 0.38
N GLY A 81 14.94 -12.43 1.33
CA GLY A 81 15.56 -13.44 2.17
C GLY A 81 16.16 -14.61 1.38
N THR A 82 15.44 -15.13 0.37
CA THR A 82 15.97 -16.22 -0.48
C THR A 82 17.18 -15.79 -1.31
N LYS A 83 17.14 -14.59 -1.91
CA LYS A 83 18.27 -14.07 -2.70
C LYS A 83 19.50 -13.84 -1.85
N ASN A 84 19.33 -13.33 -0.63
CA ASN A 84 20.44 -13.15 0.31
C ASN A 84 21.04 -14.51 0.72
N MET A 85 20.21 -15.51 1.00
CA MET A 85 20.69 -16.87 1.33
C MET A 85 21.42 -17.54 0.15
N GLU A 86 20.95 -17.34 -1.08
CA GLU A 86 21.62 -17.85 -2.29
C GLU A 86 22.96 -17.16 -2.55
N LEU A 87 23.05 -15.84 -2.33
CA LEU A 87 24.31 -15.09 -2.44
C LEU A 87 25.34 -15.61 -1.44
N LEU A 88 24.98 -15.72 -0.15
CA LEU A 88 25.86 -16.25 0.89
C LEU A 88 26.33 -17.67 0.58
N PHE A 89 25.46 -18.51 0.03
CA PHE A 89 25.83 -19.86 -0.41
C PHE A 89 26.86 -19.86 -1.53
N ASN A 90 26.68 -19.02 -2.55
CA ASN A 90 27.63 -18.91 -3.65
C ASN A 90 29.00 -18.43 -3.14
N GLU A 91 29.03 -17.45 -2.23
CA GLU A 91 30.29 -16.96 -1.64
C GLU A 91 31.03 -18.05 -0.84
N VAL A 92 30.31 -18.91 -0.10
CA VAL A 92 30.92 -20.06 0.60
C VAL A 92 31.47 -21.09 -0.39
N ILE A 93 30.74 -21.37 -1.49
CA ILE A 93 31.21 -22.27 -2.56
C ILE A 93 32.45 -21.71 -3.26
N GLU A 94 32.54 -20.38 -3.43
CA GLU A 94 33.70 -19.68 -3.99
C GLU A 94 34.92 -19.65 -3.03
N GLY A 95 34.80 -20.23 -1.83
CA GLY A 95 35.93 -20.47 -0.93
C GLY A 95 36.00 -19.55 0.28
N LYS A 96 34.96 -18.76 0.58
CA LYS A 96 34.89 -18.06 1.87
C LYS A 96 34.79 -19.06 3.02
N SER A 97 35.50 -18.78 4.10
CA SER A 97 35.49 -19.62 5.32
C SER A 97 34.15 -19.50 6.03
N THR A 98 33.59 -20.63 6.47
CA THR A 98 32.37 -20.65 7.30
C THR A 98 32.52 -19.97 8.66
N HIS A 99 33.75 -19.66 9.05
CA HIS A 99 34.08 -19.01 10.33
C HIS A 99 33.95 -17.48 10.24
N GLU A 100 33.78 -16.94 9.04
CA GLU A 100 33.55 -15.51 8.78
C GLU A 100 32.06 -15.13 8.78
N LEU A 101 31.18 -16.12 8.93
CA LEU A 101 29.73 -15.95 8.92
C LEU A 101 29.17 -15.80 10.33
N ASP A 102 28.20 -14.92 10.49
CA ASP A 102 27.50 -14.77 11.77
C ASP A 102 26.48 -15.89 12.03
N VAL A 103 25.93 -15.93 13.25
CA VAL A 103 25.00 -17.00 13.70
C VAL A 103 23.72 -17.04 12.87
N GLU A 104 23.21 -15.88 12.40
CA GLU A 104 22.00 -15.83 11.60
C GLU A 104 22.27 -16.20 10.14
N GLU A 105 23.45 -15.88 9.61
CA GLU A 105 23.95 -16.31 8.30
C GLU A 105 24.14 -17.84 8.24
N LEU A 106 24.77 -18.44 9.25
CA LEU A 106 24.92 -19.90 9.39
C LEU A 106 23.57 -20.61 9.44
N LYS A 107 22.61 -20.05 10.18
CA LYS A 107 21.24 -20.57 10.28
C LYS A 107 20.48 -20.47 8.94
N GLY A 108 20.76 -19.43 8.15
CA GLY A 108 20.29 -19.27 6.77
C GLY A 108 20.82 -20.37 5.84
N LEU A 109 22.12 -20.65 5.88
CA LEU A 109 22.77 -21.70 5.10
C LEU A 109 22.21 -23.09 5.39
N ILE A 110 22.02 -23.44 6.67
CA ILE A 110 21.45 -24.73 7.07
C ILE A 110 20.05 -24.93 6.44
N LYS A 111 19.20 -23.89 6.46
CA LYS A 111 17.88 -23.94 5.82
C LYS A 111 17.96 -24.08 4.30
N LEU A 112 18.91 -23.40 3.66
CA LEU A 112 19.10 -23.49 2.21
C LEU A 112 19.59 -24.88 1.78
N CYS A 113 20.53 -25.48 2.51
CA CYS A 113 20.96 -26.86 2.29
C CYS A 113 19.77 -27.84 2.40
N ALA A 114 18.94 -27.70 3.44
CA ALA A 114 17.75 -28.53 3.58
C ALA A 114 16.77 -28.38 2.39
N LEU A 115 16.55 -27.15 1.92
CA LEU A 115 15.69 -26.86 0.76
C LEU A 115 16.25 -27.43 -0.56
N LYS A 116 17.57 -27.32 -0.79
CA LYS A 116 18.22 -27.86 -2.00
C LYS A 116 18.24 -29.38 -2.00
N ASN A 117 18.53 -30.00 -0.85
CA ASN A 117 18.50 -31.46 -0.71
C ASN A 117 17.10 -32.03 -0.98
N ALA A 118 16.05 -31.34 -0.54
CA ALA A 118 14.67 -31.73 -0.84
C ALA A 118 14.35 -31.68 -2.35
N LYS A 119 14.90 -30.70 -3.09
CA LYS A 119 14.72 -30.60 -4.55
C LYS A 119 15.54 -31.59 -5.37
N VAL A 120 16.61 -32.14 -4.82
CA VAL A 120 17.45 -33.18 -5.47
C VAL A 120 16.88 -34.59 -5.23
N ALA A 121 15.99 -34.74 -4.26
CA ALA A 121 15.33 -36.00 -3.92
C ALA A 121 14.00 -36.23 -4.69
N GLU A 122 13.52 -35.24 -5.46
CA GLU A 122 12.45 -35.37 -6.47
C GLU A 122 13.06 -35.64 -7.86
#